data_AF-A0A1T2KMC7-F1
#
_entry.id   AF-A0A1T2KMC7-F1
#
_cell.length_a   1.000
_cell.length_b   1.000
_cell.length_c   1.000
_cell.angle_alpha   90.00
_cell.angle_beta   90.00
_cell.angle_gamma   90.00
#
_symmetry.space_group_name_H-M   'P 1'
#
loop_
_entity.id
_entity.type
_entity.pdbx_description
1 polymer ?
#
loop_
_entity_poly.entity_id
_entity_poly.type
_entity_poly.pdbx_seq_one_letter_code
_entity_poly.pdbx_strand_id
1 'polypeptide(L)'
;MIKSRVLPKGLHTRFDYSSRSKRSHPFFAGKIFPQPIDIERDPEGIIKRIDRVFYDLEIYNASDLIPHETVLFQHGLIENEYRMQTELEPCRKYAWSVRARFNDGPYMRATEWAGNYYYPRSARNRYLRSSEKKIKQRRAANTFLSLE
;
A
#
# COMPACT_ATOMS: atom_id res chain seq x y z
N MET A 1 16.34 19.02 -3.58
CA MET A 1 15.62 18.29 -4.64
C MET A 1 15.62 16.80 -4.29
N ILE A 2 14.59 16.29 -3.62
CA ILE A 2 14.53 14.88 -3.16
C ILE A 2 14.10 14.01 -4.34
N LYS A 3 15.04 13.37 -5.03
CA LYS A 3 14.73 12.36 -6.04
C LYS A 3 14.17 11.15 -5.32
N SER A 4 12.84 10.96 -5.33
CA SER A 4 12.23 9.69 -4.90
C SER A 4 12.70 8.60 -5.87
N ARG A 5 13.74 7.85 -5.50
CA ARG A 5 14.05 6.60 -6.21
C ARG A 5 12.89 5.64 -5.95
N VAL A 6 12.07 5.47 -6.98
CA VAL A 6 11.03 4.43 -7.03
C VAL A 6 11.72 3.11 -6.72
N LEU A 7 11.19 2.35 -5.75
CA LEU A 7 11.71 1.03 -5.41
C LEU A 7 11.74 0.13 -6.65
N PRO A 8 12.66 -0.85 -6.74
CA PRO A 8 12.60 -1.87 -7.77
C PRO A 8 11.20 -2.48 -7.81
N LYS A 9 10.62 -2.61 -9.00
CA LYS A 9 9.32 -3.28 -9.17
C LYS A 9 9.43 -4.71 -8.63
N GLY A 10 8.56 -5.11 -7.72
CA GLY A 10 8.47 -6.50 -7.25
C GLY A 10 8.61 -6.71 -5.74
N LEU A 11 8.87 -5.66 -4.95
CA LEU A 11 8.77 -5.70 -3.49
C LEU A 11 7.31 -5.61 -3.07
N HIS A 12 6.75 -6.73 -2.63
CA HIS A 12 5.33 -6.81 -2.33
C HIS A 12 5.14 -7.34 -0.92
N THR A 13 4.58 -6.49 -0.05
CA THR A 13 4.08 -6.97 1.23
C THR A 13 2.79 -7.75 0.95
N ARG A 14 2.77 -9.05 1.28
CA ARG A 14 1.60 -9.89 1.10
C ARG A 14 0.91 -10.06 2.45
N PHE A 15 -0.32 -9.60 2.51
CA PHE A 15 -1.19 -9.74 3.67
C PHE A 15 -2.34 -10.65 3.28
N ASP A 16 -2.58 -11.68 4.09
CA ASP A 16 -3.73 -12.56 3.91
C ASP A 16 -4.78 -12.15 4.94
N TYR A 17 -5.83 -11.46 4.48
CA TYR A 17 -7.00 -11.20 5.32
C TYR A 17 -8.27 -11.66 4.60
N SER A 18 -9.06 -12.49 5.29
CA SER A 18 -10.39 -12.83 4.85
C SER A 18 -11.35 -11.72 5.28
N SER A 19 -11.85 -10.93 4.33
CA SER A 19 -12.86 -9.87 4.55
C SER A 19 -14.26 -10.40 4.90
N ARG A 20 -14.38 -11.69 5.27
CA ARG A 20 -15.64 -12.34 5.68
C ARG A 20 -15.66 -12.61 7.19
N SER A 21 -14.99 -11.78 7.97
CA SER A 21 -15.10 -11.82 9.43
C SER A 21 -16.45 -11.25 9.86
N LYS A 22 -17.25 -12.03 10.62
CA LYS A 22 -18.45 -11.54 11.34
C LYS A 22 -18.08 -10.76 12.62
N ARG A 23 -16.79 -10.59 12.92
CA ARG A 23 -16.32 -9.93 14.15
C ARG A 23 -16.28 -8.43 13.94
N SER A 24 -16.79 -7.71 14.92
CA SER A 24 -16.85 -6.25 14.92
C SER A 24 -15.50 -5.60 15.28
N HIS A 25 -14.58 -6.37 15.86
CA HIS A 25 -13.18 -6.00 16.14
C HIS A 25 -12.21 -6.92 15.38
N PRO A 26 -11.98 -6.66 14.08
CA PRO A 26 -11.08 -7.49 13.28
C PRO A 26 -9.63 -7.42 13.77
N PHE A 27 -8.91 -8.52 13.58
CA PHE A 27 -7.47 -8.63 13.79
C PHE A 27 -6.76 -8.77 12.44
N PHE A 28 -5.89 -7.83 12.11
CA PHE A 28 -5.11 -7.82 10.89
C PHE A 28 -3.72 -8.34 11.18
N ALA A 29 -3.26 -9.30 10.39
CA ALA A 29 -1.89 -9.78 10.40
C ALA A 29 -1.43 -9.98 8.97
N GLY A 30 -0.17 -9.68 8.68
CA GLY A 30 0.43 -10.00 7.39
C GLY A 30 1.78 -10.66 7.50
N LYS A 31 2.42 -10.85 6.36
CA LYS A 31 3.80 -11.31 6.36
C LYS A 31 4.73 -10.16 6.69
N ILE A 32 5.74 -10.45 7.49
CA ILE A 32 6.82 -9.51 7.83
C ILE A 32 7.53 -9.12 6.54
N PHE A 33 7.83 -7.83 6.41
CA PHE A 33 8.75 -7.31 5.40
C PHE A 33 10.13 -7.13 6.03
N PRO A 34 11.24 -7.49 5.34
CA PRO A 34 11.29 -8.16 4.04
C PRO A 34 10.95 -9.66 4.11
N GLN A 35 10.35 -10.20 3.06
CA GLN A 35 10.21 -11.66 2.86
C GLN A 35 11.45 -12.24 2.16
N PRO A 36 11.69 -13.56 2.21
CA PRO A 36 12.80 -14.19 1.49
C PRO A 36 12.83 -13.84 -0.01
N ILE A 37 11.68 -13.82 -0.67
CA ILE A 37 11.55 -13.45 -2.08
C ILE A 37 11.90 -11.98 -2.34
N ASP A 38 11.70 -11.09 -1.37
CA ASP A 38 12.07 -9.69 -1.50
C ASP A 38 13.61 -9.59 -1.50
N ILE A 39 14.28 -10.34 -0.61
CA ILE A 39 15.75 -10.42 -0.53
C ILE A 39 16.36 -10.94 -1.83
N GLU A 40 15.78 -11.99 -2.41
CA GLU A 40 16.22 -12.56 -3.69
C GLU A 40 16.08 -11.56 -4.85
N ARG A 41 15.08 -10.68 -4.79
CA ARG A 41 14.74 -9.70 -5.83
C ARG A 41 15.36 -8.33 -5.61
N ASP A 42 16.34 -8.21 -4.71
CA ASP A 42 16.99 -6.96 -4.36
C ASP A 42 18.42 -6.89 -4.94
N PRO A 43 18.56 -6.54 -6.24
CA PRO A 43 19.87 -6.49 -6.90
C PRO A 43 20.77 -5.38 -6.32
N GLU A 44 20.19 -4.37 -5.66
CA GLU A 44 20.92 -3.24 -5.07
C GLU A 44 21.29 -3.47 -3.60
N GLY A 45 20.90 -4.61 -3.01
CA GLY A 45 21.16 -4.95 -1.61
C GLY A 45 20.56 -3.95 -0.61
N ILE A 46 19.52 -3.20 -1.00
CA ILE A 46 18.80 -2.24 -0.14
C ILE A 46 18.24 -2.94 1.09
N ILE A 47 17.62 -4.10 0.91
CA ILE A 47 16.94 -4.86 1.95
C ILE A 47 17.91 -5.28 3.05
N LYS A 48 19.12 -5.69 2.67
CA LYS A 48 20.15 -6.09 3.64
C LYS A 48 20.61 -4.94 4.54
N ARG A 49 20.31 -3.69 4.17
CA ARG A 49 20.67 -2.47 4.92
C ARG A 49 19.51 -1.92 5.75
N ILE A 50 18.33 -2.56 5.71
CA ILE A 50 17.17 -2.12 6.47
C ILE A 50 17.43 -2.36 7.96
N ASP A 51 17.34 -1.30 8.74
CA ASP A 51 17.51 -1.32 10.20
C ASP A 51 16.17 -1.48 10.93
N ARG A 52 15.13 -0.81 10.44
CA ARG A 52 13.81 -0.72 11.05
C ARG A 52 12.74 -0.71 9.99
N VAL A 53 11.68 -1.46 10.26
CA VAL A 53 10.48 -1.51 9.44
C VAL A 53 9.30 -1.03 10.27
N PHE A 54 8.50 -0.16 9.69
CA PHE A 54 7.24 0.30 10.21
C PHE A 54 6.13 -0.03 9.22
N TYR A 55 4.90 -0.16 9.68
CA TYR A 55 3.74 -0.42 8.83
C TYR A 55 2.73 0.71 8.93
N ASP A 56 2.14 1.05 7.79
CA ASP A 56 0.97 1.90 7.73
C ASP A 56 -0.20 1.03 7.28
N LEU A 57 -1.32 1.07 8.00
CA LEU A 57 -2.56 0.35 7.71
C LEU A 57 -3.68 1.36 7.45
N GLU A 58 -4.42 1.16 6.37
CA GLU A 58 -5.60 1.92 6.03
C GLU A 58 -6.78 0.97 5.83
N ILE A 59 -7.93 1.30 6.42
CA ILE A 59 -9.20 0.61 6.25
C ILE A 59 -10.21 1.61 5.73
N TYR A 60 -10.97 1.21 4.72
CA TYR A 60 -11.92 2.08 4.04
C TYR A 60 -13.25 1.38 3.77
N ASN A 61 -14.31 2.18 3.66
CA ASN A 61 -15.64 1.68 3.31
C ASN A 61 -15.68 1.30 1.83
N ALA A 62 -15.94 0.01 1.57
CA ALA A 62 -15.95 -0.56 0.23
C ALA A 62 -17.30 -0.39 -0.48
N SER A 63 -18.33 0.16 0.18
CA SER A 63 -19.62 0.45 -0.47
C SER A 63 -19.57 1.66 -1.40
N ASP A 64 -18.59 2.55 -1.21
CA ASP A 64 -18.67 3.89 -1.78
C ASP A 64 -17.94 4.01 -3.13
N LEU A 65 -18.45 4.91 -3.97
CA LEU A 65 -17.78 5.33 -5.19
C LEU A 65 -16.43 5.95 -4.82
N ILE A 66 -15.41 5.62 -5.60
CA ILE A 66 -14.04 6.07 -5.32
C ILE A 66 -13.95 7.62 -5.42
N PRO A 67 -13.29 8.33 -4.48
CA PRO A 67 -12.47 7.85 -3.36
C PRO A 67 -13.28 7.23 -2.22
N HIS A 68 -12.81 6.10 -1.71
CA HIS A 68 -13.41 5.46 -0.55
C HIS A 68 -13.22 6.31 0.71
N GLU A 69 -14.21 6.33 1.58
CA GLU A 69 -14.10 6.95 2.91
C GLU A 69 -13.15 6.13 3.79
N THR A 70 -12.10 6.77 4.31
CA THR A 70 -11.16 6.14 5.25
C THR A 70 -11.83 6.01 6.61
N VAL A 71 -12.03 4.78 7.05
CA VAL A 71 -12.60 4.42 8.37
C VAL A 71 -11.51 4.43 9.44
N LEU A 72 -10.31 3.98 9.07
CA LEU A 72 -9.15 3.96 9.96
C LEU A 72 -7.89 4.21 9.15
N PHE A 73 -7.01 5.05 9.70
CA PHE A 73 -5.63 5.16 9.26
C PHE A 73 -4.71 5.02 10.48
N GLN A 74 -3.91 3.97 10.49
CA GLN A 74 -2.92 3.70 11.52
C GLN A 74 -1.53 3.81 10.91
N HIS A 75 -0.68 4.64 11.51
CA HIS A 75 0.64 4.95 11.00
C HIS A 75 1.73 4.46 11.94
N GLY A 76 2.83 3.95 11.38
CA GLY A 76 4.04 3.67 12.17
C GLY A 76 3.93 2.46 13.09
N LEU A 77 3.12 1.47 12.75
CA LEU A 77 3.05 0.20 13.49
C LEU A 77 4.41 -0.50 13.45
N ILE A 78 4.91 -0.94 14.60
CA ILE A 78 6.17 -1.69 14.68
C ILE A 78 5.91 -3.16 14.34
N GLU A 79 4.82 -3.70 14.89
CA GLU A 79 4.36 -5.04 14.59
C GLU A 79 3.62 -5.10 13.24
N ASN A 80 3.75 -6.23 12.55
CA ASN A 80 2.97 -6.57 11.36
C ASN A 80 1.53 -7.03 11.69
N GLU A 81 1.08 -6.72 12.91
CA GLU A 81 -0.19 -7.12 13.48
C GLU A 81 -0.92 -5.90 14.05
N TYR A 82 -2.24 -5.88 13.88
CA TYR A 82 -3.07 -4.80 14.40
C TYR A 82 -4.45 -5.32 14.81
N ARG A 83 -4.81 -5.10 16.07
CA ARG A 83 -6.15 -5.35 16.58
C ARG A 83 -6.94 -4.04 16.54
N MET A 84 -8.04 -4.05 15.78
CA MET A 84 -8.91 -2.90 15.70
C MET A 84 -9.56 -2.62 17.04
N GLN A 85 -9.41 -1.38 17.53
CA GLN A 85 -10.00 -0.91 18.79
C GLN A 85 -11.41 -0.35 18.58
N THR A 86 -11.68 0.19 17.40
CA THR A 86 -12.98 0.73 17.02
C THR A 86 -13.85 -0.37 16.42
N GLU A 87 -15.12 -0.39 16.79
CA GLU A 87 -16.06 -1.33 16.23
C GLU A 87 -16.41 -0.99 14.77
N LEU A 88 -16.37 -1.98 13.89
CA LEU A 88 -16.89 -1.85 12.53
C LEU A 88 -18.40 -2.03 12.51
N GLU A 89 -19.10 -1.18 11.74
CA GLU A 89 -20.53 -1.32 11.56
C GLU A 89 -20.90 -2.67 10.90
N PRO A 90 -21.93 -3.37 11.41
CA PRO A 90 -22.38 -4.63 10.85
C PRO A 90 -22.94 -4.44 9.44
N CYS A 91 -22.95 -5.52 8.65
CA CYS A 91 -23.50 -5.55 7.30
C CYS A 91 -22.88 -4.56 6.29
N ARG A 92 -21.78 -3.89 6.63
CA ARG A 92 -20.97 -3.10 5.69
C ARG A 92 -19.82 -3.92 5.10
N LYS A 93 -19.36 -3.51 3.92
CA LYS A 93 -18.16 -4.06 3.29
C LYS A 93 -17.00 -3.13 3.57
N TYR A 94 -15.88 -3.70 4.01
CA TYR A 94 -14.65 -2.95 4.22
C TYR A 94 -13.56 -3.52 3.32
N ALA A 95 -12.69 -2.63 2.89
CA ALA A 95 -11.47 -2.94 2.19
C ALA A 95 -10.31 -2.32 2.95
N TRP A 96 -9.10 -2.81 2.69
CA TRP A 96 -7.94 -2.43 3.48
C TRP A 96 -6.69 -2.46 2.61
N SER A 97 -5.73 -1.63 2.98
CA SER A 97 -4.40 -1.58 2.38
C SER A 97 -3.35 -1.34 3.44
N VAL A 98 -2.16 -1.84 3.19
CA VAL A 98 -1.02 -1.74 4.09
C VAL A 98 0.25 -1.59 3.29
N ARG A 99 1.23 -0.88 3.86
CA ARG A 99 2.57 -0.77 3.29
C ARG A 99 3.60 -0.83 4.39
N ALA A 100 4.79 -1.31 4.05
CA ALA A 100 5.96 -1.18 4.90
C ALA A 100 6.70 0.12 4.59
N ARG A 101 7.28 0.74 5.62
CA ARG A 101 8.21 1.87 5.55
C ARG A 101 9.50 1.49 6.24
N PHE A 102 10.63 1.91 5.68
CA PHE A 102 11.94 1.53 6.19
C PHE A 102 12.99 2.56 5.81
N ASN A 103 14.08 2.60 6.58
CA ASN A 103 15.20 3.46 6.24
C ASN A 103 16.15 2.76 5.25
N ASP A 104 16.64 3.52 4.28
CA ASP A 104 17.78 3.19 3.43
C ASP A 104 18.77 4.36 3.54
N GLY A 105 19.65 4.28 4.54
CA GLY A 105 20.52 5.39 4.93
C GLY A 105 19.70 6.59 5.45
N PRO A 106 19.89 7.81 4.93
CA PRO A 106 19.15 9.00 5.38
C PRO A 106 17.74 9.10 4.80
N TYR A 107 17.33 8.16 3.93
CA TYR A 107 16.07 8.24 3.21
C TYR A 107 15.04 7.25 3.78
N MET A 108 13.86 7.76 4.12
CA MET A 108 12.70 6.92 4.39
C MET A 108 12.10 6.44 3.05
N ARG A 109 11.97 5.13 2.89
CA ARG A 109 11.33 4.48 1.74
C ARG A 109 10.05 3.80 2.19
N ALA A 110 9.19 3.52 1.22
CA ALA A 110 7.94 2.80 1.45
C ALA A 110 7.67 1.83 0.30
N THR A 111 7.19 0.63 0.62
CA THR A 111 6.65 -0.29 -0.38
C THR A 111 5.40 0.30 -1.03
N GLU A 112 5.00 -0.27 -2.17
CA GLU A 112 3.67 -0.01 -2.68
C GLU A 112 2.61 -0.47 -1.66
N TRP A 113 1.46 0.21 -1.68
CA TRP A 113 0.30 -0.25 -0.93
C TRP A 113 -0.16 -1.59 -1.48
N ALA A 114 -0.30 -2.57 -0.61
CA ALA A 114 -0.86 -3.87 -0.92
C ALA A 114 -2.11 -4.11 -0.07
N GLY A 115 -3.06 -4.89 -0.57
CA GLY A 115 -4.23 -5.25 0.21
C GLY A 115 -5.40 -5.72 -0.62
N ASN A 116 -6.55 -5.87 0.04
CA ASN A 116 -7.79 -6.22 -0.63
C ASN A 116 -8.50 -4.93 -1.06
N TYR A 117 -8.26 -4.55 -2.31
CA TYR A 117 -8.98 -3.45 -2.94
C TYR A 117 -10.33 -3.92 -3.46
N TYR A 118 -11.41 -3.32 -2.97
CA TYR A 118 -12.72 -3.50 -3.58
C TYR A 118 -12.86 -2.54 -4.76
N TYR A 119 -12.56 -3.02 -5.97
CA TYR A 119 -12.94 -2.31 -7.18
C TYR A 119 -14.30 -2.84 -7.66
N PRO A 120 -15.39 -2.06 -7.58
CA PRO A 120 -16.60 -2.43 -8.30
C PRO A 120 -16.25 -2.70 -9.76
N ARG A 121 -16.83 -3.74 -10.37
CA ARG A 121 -16.55 -4.14 -11.76
C ARG A 121 -16.74 -2.97 -12.74
N SER A 122 -17.65 -2.05 -12.43
CA SER A 122 -17.90 -0.79 -13.15
C SER A 122 -16.81 0.27 -12.97
N ALA A 123 -16.14 0.31 -11.81
CA ALA A 123 -15.07 1.26 -11.50
C ALA A 123 -13.70 0.86 -12.09
N ARG A 124 -13.47 -0.44 -12.32
CA ARG A 124 -12.23 -0.97 -12.93
C ARG A 124 -11.88 -0.27 -14.25
N ASN A 125 -12.88 -0.01 -15.10
CA ASN A 125 -12.68 0.66 -16.39
C ASN A 125 -12.44 2.17 -16.27
N ARG A 126 -12.92 2.81 -15.20
CA ARG A 126 -12.79 4.26 -15.00
C ARG A 126 -11.45 4.62 -14.34
N TYR A 127 -10.99 3.79 -13.40
CA TYR A 127 -9.70 4.00 -12.71
C TYR A 127 -8.50 3.71 -13.60
N LEU A 128 -8.52 2.62 -14.38
CA LEU A 128 -7.45 2.31 -15.34
C LEU A 128 -7.29 3.44 -16.38
N ARG A 129 -8.39 4.00 -16.89
CA ARG A 129 -8.34 5.14 -17.82
C ARG A 129 -7.82 6.44 -17.18
N SER A 130 -8.12 6.67 -15.90
CA SER A 130 -7.67 7.86 -15.16
C SER A 130 -6.18 7.80 -14.81
N SER A 131 -5.70 6.64 -14.34
CA SER A 131 -4.28 6.43 -14.03
C SER A 131 -3.42 6.44 -15.29
N GLU A 132 -3.88 5.86 -16.41
CA GLU A 132 -3.20 5.95 -17.70
C GLU A 132 -3.10 7.39 -18.21
N LYS A 133 -4.15 8.21 -18.05
CA LYS A 133 -4.10 9.64 -18.40
C LYS A 133 -3.05 10.38 -17.56
N LYS A 134 -3.00 10.15 -16.24
CA LYS A 134 -1.99 10.76 -15.36
C LYS A 134 -0.56 10.29 -15.70
N ILE A 135 -0.38 9.01 -16.06
CA ILE A 135 0.93 8.47 -16.49
C ILE A 135 1.35 9.06 -17.83
N LYS A 136 0.43 9.18 -18.82
CA LYS A 136 0.71 9.82 -20.11
C LYS A 136 1.02 11.31 -19.97
N GLN A 137 0.30 12.03 -19.12
CA GLN A 137 0.56 13.46 -18.83
C GLN A 137 1.91 13.67 -18.15
N ARG A 138 2.30 12.81 -17.19
CA ARG A 138 3.63 12.87 -16.56
C ARG A 138 4.75 12.56 -17.54
N ARG A 139 4.55 11.62 -18.46
CA ARG A 139 5.52 11.34 -19.53
C ARG A 139 5.67 12.52 -20.49
N ALA A 140 4.56 13.09 -20.94
CA ALA A 140 4.59 14.28 -21.80
C ALA A 140 5.28 15.47 -21.11
N ALA A 141 4.99 15.72 -19.84
CA ALA A 141 5.63 16.79 -19.07
C ALA A 141 7.15 16.57 -18.90
N ASN A 142 7.61 15.34 -18.78
CA ASN A 142 9.04 15.02 -18.67
C ASN A 142 9.76 15.03 -20.04
N THR A 143 9.07 14.76 -21.15
CA THR A 143 9.64 14.86 -22.50
C THR A 143 9.96 16.31 -22.89
N PHE A 144 9.19 17.29 -22.36
CA PHE A 144 9.44 18.72 -22.59
C PHE A 144 10.63 19.30 -21.81
N LEU A 145 11.14 18.60 -20.78
CA LEU A 145 12.27 19.05 -19.95
C LEU A 145 13.63 18.47 -20.40
N SER A 146 13.68 17.84 -21.57
CA SER A 146 14.88 17.14 -22.10
C SER A 146 15.44 17.76 -23.38
N LEU A 147 15.01 18.97 -23.75
CA LEU A 147 15.37 19.65 -25.01
C LEU A 147 16.10 21.00 -24.81
N GLU A 148 16.70 21.22 -23.65
CA GLU A 148 17.65 22.33 -23.43
C GLU A 148 19.04 21.79 -23.07
#